data_AF-A0A0N9K1B9-F1
#
_entry.id   AF-A0A0N9K1B9-F1
#
_cell.length_a   1.000
_cell.length_b   1.000
_cell.length_c   1.000
_cell.angle_alpha   90.00
_cell.angle_beta   90.00
_cell.angle_gamma   90.00
#
_symmetry.space_group_name_H-M   'P 1'
#
loop_
_entity.id
_entity.type
_entity.pdbx_description
1 polymer ?
#
loop_
_entity_poly.entity_id
_entity_poly.type
_entity_poly.pdbx_seq_one_letter_code
_entity_poly.pdbx_strand_id
1 'polypeptide(L)'
;PRLSAVQISPNVDPKLGVGLYPAKPILRQENPKLPPRGPQGPEKKRARLAEAIQPQVLGGLDARAKGLYSIAIGATAEAAKPAAVAVGAGSIATGVNSVAIGPLSKALGDSAVTYGASSTAQKDGVAIGARASASDTGVAVGFNSKVDAQNSVAIGHSSHVAADHGYSIAIGDLSKTDRENSVSIGHESLNRQLTHLAAGTKDNDAVNVAQLKKE
;
A
#
# COMPACT_ATOMS: atom_id res chain seq x y z
N PRO A 1 -4.58 -55.44 7.92
CA PRO A 1 -4.43 -56.68 8.70
C PRO A 1 -5.53 -57.70 8.36
N ARG A 2 -5.10 -58.96 8.17
CA ARG A 2 -5.86 -60.21 7.96
C ARG A 2 -6.36 -60.52 6.55
N LEU A 3 -5.54 -61.32 5.88
CA LEU A 3 -5.92 -62.39 4.95
C LEU A 3 -6.94 -63.35 5.60
N SER A 4 -7.85 -63.88 4.80
CA SER A 4 -8.29 -65.27 4.89
C SER A 4 -8.70 -65.75 3.49
N ALA A 5 -8.36 -67.01 3.21
CA ALA A 5 -8.25 -67.62 1.90
C ALA A 5 -9.32 -68.71 1.73
N VAL A 6 -9.48 -69.20 0.47
CA VAL A 6 -9.72 -70.63 0.13
C VAL A 6 -11.13 -71.18 0.52
N GLN A 7 -11.85 -72.02 -0.22
CA GLN A 7 -11.81 -72.68 -1.52
C GLN A 7 -13.05 -73.61 -1.48
N ILE A 8 -13.87 -73.70 -2.53
CA ILE A 8 -14.70 -74.90 -2.76
C ILE A 8 -14.73 -75.18 -4.26
N SER A 9 -14.02 -76.23 -4.67
CA SER A 9 -14.28 -77.02 -5.88
C SER A 9 -14.94 -78.34 -5.42
N PRO A 10 -15.28 -79.31 -6.29
CA PRO A 10 -15.67 -79.29 -7.71
C PRO A 10 -17.03 -80.01 -7.90
N ASN A 11 -17.59 -80.03 -9.12
CA ASN A 11 -18.23 -81.28 -9.55
C ASN A 11 -18.07 -81.47 -11.05
N VAL A 12 -17.38 -82.54 -11.38
CA VAL A 12 -17.11 -83.05 -12.72
C VAL A 12 -18.18 -84.10 -12.99
N ASP A 13 -18.78 -84.08 -14.18
CA ASP A 13 -19.38 -85.31 -14.72
C ASP A 13 -18.70 -85.64 -16.06
N PRO A 14 -18.08 -86.83 -16.19
CA PRO A 14 -17.32 -87.23 -17.36
C PRO A 14 -18.19 -88.05 -18.33
N LYS A 15 -17.71 -88.16 -19.57
CA LYS A 15 -18.16 -89.05 -20.67
C LYS A 15 -19.08 -88.41 -21.71
N LEU A 16 -18.48 -88.00 -22.83
CA LEU A 16 -18.73 -88.59 -24.16
C LEU A 16 -17.62 -88.10 -25.10
N GLY A 17 -16.94 -89.04 -25.75
CA GLY A 17 -15.75 -88.80 -26.55
C GLY A 17 -16.03 -88.57 -28.03
N VAL A 18 -14.93 -88.21 -28.69
CA VAL A 18 -14.54 -88.33 -30.12
C VAL A 18 -15.24 -87.47 -31.19
N GLY A 19 -14.43 -86.66 -31.89
CA GLY A 19 -14.75 -86.09 -33.20
C GLY A 19 -13.95 -84.82 -33.55
N LEU A 20 -12.79 -84.97 -34.17
CA LEU A 20 -11.98 -83.90 -34.79
C LEU A 20 -12.74 -83.19 -35.93
N TYR A 21 -12.70 -81.85 -35.99
CA TYR A 21 -12.50 -80.96 -37.17
C TYR A 21 -12.74 -79.49 -36.72
N PRO A 22 -11.85 -78.52 -37.02
CA PRO A 22 -11.99 -77.15 -36.51
C PRO A 22 -13.06 -76.35 -37.28
N ALA A 23 -14.15 -75.98 -36.61
CA ALA A 23 -15.10 -74.98 -37.10
C ALA A 23 -14.54 -73.56 -36.88
N LYS A 24 -14.43 -72.78 -37.96
CA LYS A 24 -14.11 -71.34 -37.89
C LYS A 24 -15.23 -70.59 -37.15
N PRO A 25 -14.95 -69.75 -36.15
CA PRO A 25 -15.99 -68.94 -35.51
C PRO A 25 -16.46 -67.83 -36.46
N ILE A 26 -17.77 -67.79 -36.70
CA ILE A 26 -18.47 -66.66 -37.31
C ILE A 26 -18.47 -65.54 -36.27
N LEU A 27 -17.67 -64.50 -36.51
CA LEU A 27 -17.64 -63.31 -35.64
C LEU A 27 -18.95 -62.54 -35.77
N ARG A 28 -19.62 -62.38 -34.62
CA ARG A 28 -20.79 -61.54 -34.40
C ARG A 28 -20.39 -60.08 -34.66
N GLN A 29 -21.01 -59.40 -35.63
CA GLN A 29 -20.81 -57.95 -35.80
C GLN A 29 -21.40 -57.22 -34.59
N GLU A 30 -20.53 -56.66 -33.74
CA GLU A 30 -20.93 -55.68 -32.74
C GLU A 30 -21.17 -54.33 -33.44
N ASN A 31 -22.35 -53.75 -33.26
CA ASN A 31 -22.67 -52.40 -33.69
C ASN A 31 -21.71 -51.39 -33.01
N PRO A 32 -21.04 -50.49 -33.75
CA PRO A 32 -20.21 -49.49 -33.11
C PRO A 32 -21.08 -48.51 -32.31
N LYS A 33 -20.83 -48.43 -30.99
CA LYS A 33 -21.42 -47.41 -30.10
C LYS A 33 -21.13 -46.02 -30.69
N LEU A 34 -22.17 -45.24 -30.99
CA LEU A 34 -22.02 -43.81 -31.28
C LEU A 34 -21.38 -43.11 -30.06
N PRO A 35 -20.42 -42.20 -30.25
CA PRO A 35 -19.90 -41.38 -29.15
C PRO A 35 -21.01 -40.47 -28.61
N PRO A 36 -21.02 -40.17 -27.29
CA PRO A 36 -22.07 -39.35 -26.70
C PRO A 36 -22.10 -37.96 -27.35
N ARG A 37 -23.28 -37.52 -27.81
CA ARG A 37 -23.49 -36.16 -28.29
C ARG A 37 -23.34 -35.19 -27.10
N GLY A 38 -22.27 -34.40 -27.11
CA GLY A 38 -22.13 -33.27 -26.20
C GLY A 38 -23.29 -32.26 -26.37
N PRO A 39 -23.59 -31.45 -25.34
CA PRO A 39 -24.78 -30.60 -25.33
C PRO A 39 -24.76 -29.61 -26.51
N GLN A 40 -25.83 -29.64 -27.31
CA GLN A 40 -26.10 -28.70 -28.39
C GLN A 40 -27.27 -27.82 -27.98
N GLY A 41 -26.98 -26.55 -27.63
CA GLY A 41 -28.00 -25.60 -27.21
C GLY A 41 -27.43 -24.32 -26.58
N PRO A 42 -28.30 -23.39 -26.13
CA PRO A 42 -27.95 -22.08 -25.56
C PRO A 42 -26.97 -22.12 -24.38
N GLU A 43 -26.73 -23.30 -23.80
CA GLU A 43 -25.66 -23.57 -22.84
C GLU A 43 -24.25 -23.25 -23.38
N LYS A 44 -23.97 -23.48 -24.67
CA LYS A 44 -22.68 -23.06 -25.28
C LYS A 44 -22.50 -21.54 -25.31
N LYS A 45 -23.59 -20.78 -25.47
CA LYS A 45 -23.54 -19.30 -25.43
C LYS A 45 -23.34 -18.79 -24.01
N ARG A 46 -23.95 -19.43 -23.01
CA ARG A 46 -23.71 -19.11 -21.59
C ARG A 46 -22.29 -19.47 -21.16
N ALA A 47 -21.74 -20.59 -21.63
CA ALA A 47 -20.35 -20.97 -21.38
C ALA A 47 -19.34 -19.98 -22.01
N ARG A 48 -19.61 -19.47 -23.22
CA ARG A 48 -18.74 -18.46 -23.87
C ARG A 48 -18.81 -17.06 -23.24
N LEU A 49 -19.90 -16.72 -22.55
CA LEU A 49 -20.01 -15.46 -21.81
C LEU A 49 -19.28 -15.50 -20.45
N ALA A 50 -19.17 -16.68 -19.83
CA ALA A 50 -18.38 -16.87 -18.60
C ALA A 50 -16.86 -16.85 -18.84
N GLU A 51 -16.42 -17.02 -20.09
CA GLU A 51 -15.00 -17.09 -20.47
C GLU A 51 -14.38 -15.72 -20.83
N ALA A 52 -15.18 -14.65 -20.91
CA ALA A 52 -14.73 -13.34 -21.39
C ALA A 52 -14.57 -12.25 -20.31
N ILE A 53 -14.58 -12.62 -19.03
CA ILE A 53 -14.18 -11.72 -17.93
C ILE A 53 -13.09 -12.40 -17.12
N GLN A 54 -11.95 -12.68 -17.75
CA GLN A 54 -10.74 -12.78 -16.94
C GLN A 54 -10.37 -11.34 -16.55
N PRO A 55 -10.34 -10.97 -15.26
CA PRO A 55 -9.70 -9.73 -14.88
C PRO A 55 -8.29 -9.79 -15.47
N GLN A 56 -7.94 -8.85 -16.34
CA GLN A 56 -6.57 -8.70 -16.79
C GLN A 56 -5.75 -8.39 -15.55
N VAL A 57 -5.09 -9.40 -15.00
CA VAL A 57 -4.05 -9.22 -13.99
C VAL A 57 -2.95 -8.47 -14.72
N LEU A 58 -2.92 -7.14 -14.58
CA LEU A 58 -1.88 -6.31 -15.14
C LEU A 58 -0.60 -6.63 -14.34
N GLY A 59 0.19 -7.58 -14.84
CA GLY A 59 1.44 -7.98 -14.22
C GLY A 59 2.32 -6.77 -13.92
N GLY A 60 2.92 -6.74 -12.73
CA GLY A 60 3.82 -5.66 -12.32
C GLY A 60 3.19 -4.54 -11.49
N LEU A 61 1.89 -4.60 -11.17
CA LEU A 61 1.22 -3.65 -10.27
C LEU A 61 1.03 -4.15 -8.83
N ASP A 62 1.69 -5.24 -8.42
CA ASP A 62 1.46 -5.82 -7.09
C ASP A 62 1.88 -4.88 -5.95
N ALA A 63 1.05 -4.85 -4.89
CA ALA A 63 1.43 -4.28 -3.61
C ALA A 63 2.38 -5.23 -2.88
N ARG A 64 3.38 -4.70 -2.17
CA ARG A 64 4.50 -5.44 -1.56
C ARG A 64 4.63 -5.11 -0.08
N ALA A 65 4.03 -5.93 0.78
CA ALA A 65 4.25 -5.91 2.22
C ALA A 65 5.43 -6.85 2.57
N LYS A 66 6.66 -6.30 2.63
CA LYS A 66 7.90 -7.09 2.86
C LYS A 66 8.24 -7.26 4.33
N GLY A 67 7.80 -6.34 5.19
CA GLY A 67 8.09 -6.34 6.61
C GLY A 67 7.12 -7.19 7.44
N LEU A 68 7.60 -7.71 8.57
CA LEU A 68 6.73 -8.35 9.57
C LEU A 68 5.65 -7.36 10.05
N TYR A 69 4.38 -7.77 10.08
CA TYR A 69 3.23 -6.92 10.41
C TYR A 69 3.06 -5.68 9.51
N SER A 70 3.69 -5.66 8.33
CA SER A 70 3.54 -4.54 7.38
C SER A 70 2.23 -4.62 6.59
N ILE A 71 1.77 -3.47 6.10
CA ILE A 71 0.56 -3.34 5.28
C ILE A 71 0.94 -2.60 3.99
N ALA A 72 0.61 -3.17 2.83
CA ALA A 72 0.76 -2.51 1.53
C ALA A 72 -0.55 -2.62 0.74
N ILE A 73 -1.14 -1.47 0.36
CA ILE A 73 -2.42 -1.39 -0.34
C ILE A 73 -2.29 -0.40 -1.51
N GLY A 74 -2.57 -0.86 -2.73
CA GLY A 74 -2.53 -0.03 -3.95
C GLY A 74 -1.49 -0.52 -4.95
N ALA A 75 -1.69 -0.16 -6.22
CA ALA A 75 -0.81 -0.58 -7.31
C ALA A 75 0.63 -0.16 -7.00
N THR A 76 1.58 -1.11 -7.03
CA THR A 76 3.01 -0.89 -6.73
C THR A 76 3.35 -0.30 -5.34
N ALA A 77 2.40 -0.29 -4.39
CA ALA A 77 2.66 0.15 -3.02
C ALA A 77 3.70 -0.76 -2.35
N GLU A 78 4.62 -0.22 -1.55
CA GLU A 78 5.67 -0.99 -0.88
C GLU A 78 5.83 -0.58 0.58
N ALA A 79 5.67 -1.54 1.49
CA ALA A 79 6.01 -1.42 2.91
C ALA A 79 7.20 -2.34 3.22
N ALA A 80 8.41 -1.77 3.30
CA ALA A 80 9.65 -2.52 3.20
C ALA A 80 10.15 -3.12 4.52
N LYS A 81 9.82 -2.50 5.66
CA LYS A 81 10.34 -2.83 6.99
C LYS A 81 9.23 -3.21 7.98
N PRO A 82 9.55 -3.81 9.14
CA PRO A 82 8.55 -4.22 10.13
C PRO A 82 7.61 -3.09 10.55
N ALA A 83 6.33 -3.44 10.71
CA ALA A 83 5.23 -2.54 11.06
C ALA A 83 5.08 -1.30 10.16
N ALA A 84 5.70 -1.29 8.97
CA ALA A 84 5.51 -0.23 8.00
C ALA A 84 4.13 -0.32 7.32
N VAL A 85 3.53 0.82 6.99
CA VAL A 85 2.23 0.92 6.34
C VAL A 85 2.35 1.77 5.09
N ALA A 86 1.99 1.24 3.93
CA ALA A 86 1.98 1.94 2.65
C ALA A 86 0.59 1.79 1.98
N VAL A 87 -0.14 2.90 1.82
CA VAL A 87 -1.49 2.91 1.25
C VAL A 87 -1.58 3.96 0.15
N GLY A 88 -1.63 3.53 -1.11
CA GLY A 88 -1.73 4.40 -2.28
C GLY A 88 -0.91 3.87 -3.46
N ALA A 89 -1.30 4.23 -4.69
CA ALA A 89 -0.55 3.81 -5.88
C ALA A 89 0.90 4.34 -5.82
N GLY A 90 1.89 3.44 -5.86
CA GLY A 90 3.31 3.76 -5.73
C GLY A 90 3.72 4.38 -4.40
N SER A 91 2.92 4.25 -3.33
CA SER A 91 3.32 4.69 -1.98
C SER A 91 4.46 3.82 -1.45
N ILE A 92 5.43 4.40 -0.76
CA ILE A 92 6.62 3.71 -0.27
C ILE A 92 6.85 4.05 1.21
N ALA A 93 6.92 3.03 2.06
CA ALA A 93 7.28 3.12 3.47
C ALA A 93 8.54 2.27 3.72
N THR A 94 9.72 2.90 3.75
CA THR A 94 11.02 2.19 3.88
C THR A 94 11.55 2.10 5.30
N GLY A 95 10.99 2.82 6.26
CA GLY A 95 11.40 2.81 7.66
C GLY A 95 10.66 1.80 8.53
N VAL A 96 11.26 1.38 9.64
CA VAL A 96 10.57 0.62 10.70
C VAL A 96 9.48 1.51 11.28
N ASN A 97 8.27 0.97 11.50
CA ASN A 97 7.11 1.73 12.00
C ASN A 97 6.72 2.94 11.12
N SER A 98 7.19 3.01 9.88
CA SER A 98 6.90 4.16 9.00
C SER A 98 5.52 4.05 8.36
N VAL A 99 4.88 5.19 8.07
CA VAL A 99 3.54 5.25 7.50
C VAL A 99 3.53 6.16 6.28
N ALA A 100 3.11 5.66 5.13
CA ALA A 100 2.95 6.41 3.89
C ALA A 100 1.56 6.22 3.30
N ILE A 101 0.75 7.29 3.31
CA ILE A 101 -0.64 7.26 2.83
C ILE A 101 -0.81 8.33 1.74
N GLY A 102 -1.13 7.89 0.52
CA GLY A 102 -1.33 8.74 -0.64
C GLY A 102 -0.55 8.24 -1.86
N PRO A 103 -1.00 8.57 -3.10
CA PRO A 103 -0.28 8.16 -4.29
C PRO A 103 1.11 8.79 -4.31
N LEU A 104 2.13 7.97 -4.54
CA LEU A 104 3.54 8.37 -4.55
C LEU A 104 4.05 8.97 -3.22
N SER A 105 3.33 8.79 -2.10
CA SER A 105 3.78 9.19 -0.76
C SER A 105 5.01 8.39 -0.34
N LYS A 106 5.98 9.00 0.34
CA LYS A 106 7.28 8.39 0.67
C LYS A 106 7.70 8.65 2.12
N ALA A 107 7.52 7.66 2.98
CA ALA A 107 8.08 7.67 4.33
C ALA A 107 9.45 6.97 4.31
N LEU A 108 10.52 7.76 4.24
CA LEU A 108 11.86 7.29 3.87
C LEU A 108 12.72 6.81 5.05
N GLY A 109 12.47 7.34 6.25
CA GLY A 109 13.18 6.97 7.47
C GLY A 109 12.32 6.20 8.47
N ASP A 110 12.97 5.64 9.49
CA ASP A 110 12.27 4.98 10.61
C ASP A 110 11.32 5.97 11.31
N SER A 111 10.15 5.49 11.73
CA SER A 111 9.06 6.26 12.34
C SER A 111 8.53 7.45 11.51
N ALA A 112 8.95 7.59 10.24
CA ALA A 112 8.48 8.66 9.37
C ALA A 112 6.99 8.52 9.06
N VAL A 113 6.26 9.63 9.03
CA VAL A 113 4.83 9.67 8.72
C VAL A 113 4.59 10.60 7.54
N THR A 114 3.94 10.10 6.49
CA THR A 114 3.52 10.86 5.32
C THR A 114 2.05 10.64 5.01
N TYR A 115 1.32 11.73 4.78
CA TYR A 115 -0.09 11.71 4.41
C TYR A 115 -0.36 12.74 3.32
N GLY A 116 -0.54 12.30 2.07
CA GLY A 116 -0.79 13.17 0.92
C GLY A 116 -0.18 12.63 -0.38
N ALA A 117 -0.65 13.13 -1.52
CA ALA A 117 -0.05 12.78 -2.80
C ALA A 117 1.37 13.35 -2.90
N SER A 118 2.35 12.50 -3.23
CA SER A 118 3.76 12.89 -3.37
C SER A 118 4.37 13.59 -2.15
N SER A 119 3.86 13.35 -0.94
CA SER A 119 4.52 13.81 0.29
C SER A 119 5.75 12.96 0.59
N THR A 120 6.73 13.54 1.28
CA THR A 120 7.99 12.87 1.64
C THR A 120 8.39 13.25 3.07
N ALA A 121 8.78 12.27 3.88
CA ALA A 121 9.35 12.52 5.20
C ALA A 121 10.59 11.65 5.44
N GLN A 122 11.62 12.24 6.03
CA GLN A 122 12.82 11.54 6.50
C GLN A 122 12.58 10.95 7.90
N LYS A 123 13.64 10.47 8.57
CA LYS A 123 13.54 9.76 9.85
C LYS A 123 12.87 10.63 10.91
N ASP A 124 11.93 10.04 11.65
CA ASP A 124 11.13 10.72 12.68
C ASP A 124 10.37 11.97 12.18
N GLY A 125 10.30 12.17 10.85
CA GLY A 125 9.65 13.32 10.23
C GLY A 125 8.16 13.09 9.98
N VAL A 126 7.41 14.19 9.93
CA VAL A 126 5.97 14.21 9.67
C VAL A 126 5.68 15.13 8.49
N ALA A 127 5.13 14.60 7.39
CA ALA A 127 4.72 15.39 6.23
C ALA A 127 3.24 15.15 5.86
N ILE A 128 2.38 16.14 6.13
CA ILE A 128 0.93 16.06 5.94
C ILE A 128 0.50 17.11 4.92
N GLY A 129 -0.04 16.68 3.78
CA GLY A 129 -0.42 17.52 2.66
C GLY A 129 0.22 17.04 1.36
N ALA A 130 -0.43 17.26 0.23
CA ALA A 130 0.17 16.92 -1.06
C ALA A 130 1.46 17.73 -1.27
N ARG A 131 2.53 17.06 -1.70
CA ARG A 131 3.88 17.63 -1.87
C ARG A 131 4.52 18.18 -0.58
N ALA A 132 3.97 17.88 0.59
CA ALA A 132 4.64 18.22 1.85
C ALA A 132 5.97 17.46 1.94
N SER A 133 7.04 18.13 2.36
CA SER A 133 8.38 17.55 2.50
C SER A 133 8.97 17.89 3.87
N ALA A 134 9.33 16.86 4.64
CA ALA A 134 9.95 17.03 5.96
C ALA A 134 11.33 16.33 6.03
N SER A 135 12.34 17.08 6.46
CA SER A 135 13.67 16.59 6.86
C SER A 135 13.61 15.76 8.15
N ASP A 136 14.75 15.30 8.66
CA ASP A 136 14.79 14.47 9.87
C ASP A 136 14.22 15.21 11.08
N THR A 137 13.34 14.55 11.83
CA THR A 137 12.61 15.12 12.98
C THR A 137 11.84 16.41 12.62
N GLY A 138 11.58 16.66 11.33
CA GLY A 138 10.87 17.83 10.84
C GLY A 138 9.36 17.62 10.77
N VAL A 139 8.59 18.70 10.84
CA VAL A 139 7.12 18.67 10.71
C VAL A 139 6.67 19.63 9.61
N ALA A 140 6.17 19.10 8.50
CA ALA A 140 5.64 19.86 7.37
C ALA A 140 4.14 19.59 7.20
N VAL A 141 3.29 20.60 7.43
CA VAL A 141 1.83 20.49 7.34
C VAL A 141 1.27 21.54 6.39
N GLY A 142 0.77 21.11 5.24
CA GLY A 142 0.18 21.96 4.22
C GLY A 142 0.50 21.47 2.81
N PHE A 143 -0.26 21.94 1.82
CA PHE A 143 0.12 21.70 0.42
C PHE A 143 1.46 22.38 0.14
N ASN A 144 2.43 21.61 -0.36
CA ASN A 144 3.76 22.10 -0.71
C ASN A 144 4.55 22.73 0.47
N SER A 145 4.19 22.44 1.73
CA SER A 145 4.98 22.85 2.89
C SER A 145 6.34 22.15 2.90
N LYS A 146 7.43 22.86 3.17
CA LYS A 146 8.79 22.34 3.01
C LYS A 146 9.68 22.65 4.21
N VAL A 147 10.08 21.62 4.94
CA VAL A 147 11.09 21.68 6.00
C VAL A 147 12.37 21.02 5.48
N ASP A 148 13.38 21.83 5.17
CA ASP A 148 14.71 21.33 4.77
C ASP A 148 15.65 21.19 5.99
N ALA A 149 15.54 22.09 6.96
CA ALA A 149 16.29 22.00 8.22
C ALA A 149 15.77 20.88 9.12
N GLN A 150 16.68 20.21 9.83
CA GLN A 150 16.31 19.24 10.86
C GLN A 150 15.61 19.94 12.05
N ASN A 151 14.82 19.17 12.80
CA ASN A 151 14.16 19.63 14.04
C ASN A 151 13.30 20.89 13.88
N SER A 152 12.75 21.11 12.69
CA SER A 152 12.07 22.35 12.31
C SER A 152 10.63 22.09 11.89
N VAL A 153 9.82 23.15 11.82
CA VAL A 153 8.38 23.04 11.62
C VAL A 153 7.91 24.03 10.55
N ALA A 154 7.12 23.58 9.58
CA ALA A 154 6.46 24.43 8.60
C ALA A 154 4.97 24.09 8.55
N ILE A 155 4.11 25.04 8.91
CA ILE A 155 2.65 24.86 8.94
C ILE A 155 2.02 25.92 8.04
N GLY A 156 1.50 25.51 6.88
CA GLY A 156 0.87 26.39 5.91
C GLY A 156 1.07 25.94 4.46
N HIS A 157 0.23 26.45 3.55
CA HIS A 157 0.47 26.26 2.12
C HIS A 157 1.81 26.92 1.74
N SER A 158 2.70 26.14 1.12
CA SER A 158 4.02 26.62 0.69
C SER A 158 4.86 27.32 1.78
N SER A 159 4.59 27.04 3.06
CA SER A 159 5.45 27.48 4.16
C SER A 159 6.79 26.78 4.09
N HIS A 160 7.88 27.47 4.39
CA HIS A 160 9.22 26.95 4.16
C HIS A 160 10.21 27.30 5.29
N VAL A 161 10.92 26.28 5.77
CA VAL A 161 12.12 26.44 6.60
C VAL A 161 13.33 25.97 5.79
N ALA A 162 14.24 26.89 5.48
CA ALA A 162 15.46 26.61 4.73
C ALA A 162 16.43 25.72 5.51
N ALA A 163 17.34 25.03 4.81
CA ALA A 163 18.22 24.01 5.39
C ALA A 163 19.15 24.53 6.49
N ASP A 164 19.55 25.79 6.38
CA ASP A 164 20.41 26.53 7.31
C ASP A 164 19.64 27.21 8.46
N HIS A 165 18.31 27.11 8.47
CA HIS A 165 17.46 27.69 9.53
C HIS A 165 17.06 26.62 10.57
N GLY A 166 18.06 25.98 11.18
CA GLY A 166 17.86 24.93 12.20
C GLY A 166 16.93 25.36 13.34
N TYR A 167 16.21 24.39 13.90
CA TYR A 167 15.30 24.58 15.04
C TYR A 167 14.29 25.72 14.88
N SER A 168 13.83 25.98 13.65
CA SER A 168 12.96 27.12 13.34
C SER A 168 11.55 26.70 12.94
N ILE A 169 10.63 27.66 12.97
CA ILE A 169 9.21 27.45 12.71
C ILE A 169 8.71 28.47 11.67
N ALA A 170 8.09 28.03 10.60
CA ALA A 170 7.34 28.88 9.65
C ALA A 170 5.83 28.62 9.80
N ILE A 171 5.06 29.66 10.13
CA ILE A 171 3.61 29.57 10.36
C ILE A 171 2.84 30.46 9.38
N GLY A 172 1.95 29.88 8.60
CA GLY A 172 1.06 30.55 7.67
C GLY A 172 1.42 30.32 6.19
N ASP A 173 0.48 30.71 5.32
CA ASP A 173 0.64 30.66 3.87
C ASP A 173 1.90 31.41 3.42
N LEU A 174 2.74 30.75 2.62
CA LEU A 174 3.99 31.28 2.06
C LEU A 174 5.01 31.77 3.11
N SER A 175 4.81 31.52 4.40
CA SER A 175 5.74 31.98 5.43
C SER A 175 7.12 31.34 5.26
N LYS A 176 8.18 32.14 5.40
CA LYS A 176 9.57 31.72 5.27
C LYS A 176 10.38 32.19 6.45
N THR A 177 11.20 31.33 7.02
CA THR A 177 12.21 31.74 8.00
C THR A 177 13.34 32.50 7.30
N ASP A 178 13.96 33.44 8.01
CA ASP A 178 15.10 34.25 7.54
C ASP A 178 16.39 34.02 8.36
N ARG A 179 16.32 33.16 9.39
CA ARG A 179 17.42 32.79 10.30
C ARG A 179 17.09 31.54 11.11
N GLU A 180 18.10 30.93 11.73
CA GLU A 180 17.95 29.83 12.71
C GLU A 180 17.31 30.28 14.04
N ASN A 181 16.84 29.31 14.84
CA ASN A 181 16.24 29.53 16.17
C ASN A 181 15.11 30.58 16.17
N SER A 182 14.28 30.60 15.13
CA SER A 182 13.27 31.64 14.92
C SER A 182 11.86 31.10 14.67
N VAL A 183 10.86 31.96 14.88
CA VAL A 183 9.48 31.73 14.44
C VAL A 183 9.11 32.82 13.44
N SER A 184 8.92 32.45 12.18
CA SER A 184 8.43 33.35 11.14
C SER A 184 6.91 33.19 10.95
N ILE A 185 6.22 34.32 10.95
CA ILE A 185 4.79 34.44 10.63
C ILE A 185 4.55 35.16 9.31
N GLY A 186 5.57 35.27 8.44
CA GLY A 186 5.51 36.07 7.22
C GLY A 186 6.61 35.73 6.22
N HIS A 187 6.78 36.59 5.23
CA HIS A 187 7.86 36.54 4.24
C HIS A 187 8.11 37.96 3.71
N GLU A 188 9.04 38.12 2.77
CA GLU A 188 9.54 39.40 2.24
C GLU A 188 8.46 40.43 1.90
N SER A 189 7.33 40.00 1.34
CA SER A 189 6.23 40.88 0.89
C SER A 189 5.00 40.84 1.79
N LEU A 190 4.99 40.05 2.87
CA LEU A 190 3.85 39.90 3.77
C LEU A 190 4.29 39.75 5.22
N ASN A 191 3.99 40.78 6.01
CA ASN A 191 4.06 40.73 7.46
C ASN A 191 2.66 40.53 8.04
N ARG A 192 2.55 39.72 9.09
CA ARG A 192 1.30 39.48 9.82
C ARG A 192 1.33 40.15 11.17
N GLN A 193 0.15 40.56 11.65
CA GLN A 193 -0.02 40.98 13.04
C GLN A 193 -0.19 39.75 13.93
N LEU A 194 0.37 39.82 15.14
CA LEU A 194 0.06 38.89 16.22
C LEU A 194 -1.00 39.54 17.13
N THR A 195 -2.22 39.03 17.09
CA THR A 195 -3.37 39.57 17.83
C THR A 195 -3.71 38.72 19.06
N HIS A 196 -4.52 39.25 19.98
CA HIS A 196 -4.92 38.58 21.22
C HIS A 196 -3.74 38.21 22.15
N LEU A 197 -2.68 39.02 22.13
CA LEU A 197 -1.53 38.85 23.01
C LEU A 197 -1.80 39.45 24.39
N ALA A 198 -1.81 38.61 25.43
CA ALA A 198 -1.84 39.05 26.82
C ALA A 198 -0.58 39.86 27.18
N ALA A 199 -0.66 40.67 28.24
CA ALA A 199 0.49 41.46 28.67
C ALA A 199 1.62 40.54 29.19
N GLY A 200 2.83 40.73 28.69
CA GLY A 200 4.04 40.05 29.18
C GLY A 200 4.39 40.42 30.62
N THR A 201 5.05 39.51 31.33
CA THR A 201 5.41 39.65 32.76
C THR A 201 6.87 39.32 33.06
N LYS A 202 7.51 38.50 32.24
CA LYS A 202 8.93 38.16 32.31
C LYS A 202 9.71 38.95 31.25
N ASP A 203 11.02 39.04 31.46
CA ASP A 203 11.94 39.74 30.54
C ASP A 203 11.92 39.19 29.10
N ASN A 204 11.52 37.93 28.93
CA ASN A 204 11.46 37.25 27.63
C ASN A 204 10.03 37.05 27.11
N ASP A 205 9.03 37.71 27.71
CA ASP A 205 7.68 37.72 27.16
C ASP A 205 7.55 38.77 26.05
N ALA A 206 6.70 38.50 25.06
CA ALA A 206 6.36 39.51 24.05
C ALA A 206 5.53 40.65 24.67
N VAL A 207 5.76 41.87 24.19
CA VAL A 207 5.05 43.09 24.63
C VAL A 207 3.85 43.34 23.73
N ASN A 208 2.68 43.60 24.29
CA ASN A 208 1.51 44.04 23.52
C ASN A 208 1.40 45.57 23.44
N VAL A 209 0.55 46.08 22.54
CA VAL A 209 0.37 47.53 22.34
C VAL A 209 -0.12 48.27 23.60
N ALA A 210 -0.87 47.61 24.48
CA ALA A 210 -1.39 48.22 25.70
C ALA A 210 -0.29 48.39 26.77
N GLN A 211 0.72 47.53 26.80
CA GLN A 211 1.90 47.69 27.65
C GLN A 211 2.79 48.82 27.16
N LEU A 212 3.08 48.84 25.86
CA LEU A 212 3.93 49.88 25.25
C LEU A 212 3.39 51.30 25.48
N LYS A 213 2.06 51.47 25.46
CA LYS A 213 1.41 52.77 25.71
C LYS A 213 1.48 53.27 27.16
N LYS A 214 1.94 52.45 28.10
CA LYS A 214 2.01 52.79 29.53
C LYS A 214 3.41 53.22 29.98
N GLU A 215 4.41 53.08 29.11
CA GLU A 215 5.76 53.63 29.28
C GLU A 215 5.83 55.08 28.78
#